data_AF-A0A7Y2YKT3-F1
#
_entry.id   AF-A0A7Y2YKT3-F1
#
_cell.length_a   1.000
_cell.length_b   1.000
_cell.length_c   1.000
_cell.angle_alpha   90.00
_cell.angle_beta   90.00
_cell.angle_gamma   90.00
#
_symmetry.space_group_name_H-M   'P 1'
#
loop_
_entity.id
_entity.type
_entity.pdbx_description
1 polymer ?
#
loop_
_entity_poly.entity_id
_entity_poly.type
_entity_poly.pdbx_seq_one_letter_code
_entity_poly.pdbx_strand_id
1 'polypeptide(L)'
;GQACTSGFFGQVSDMAQFGKAIKGKEEIRKEMGLIAIAHRTSYYMQSTMAHANHMIESFVQGLMSRRPAVFNIYTPCQPEHGIGDDMSAHQAKLAVESRTYPLFRYDPDGGATVAECLDLDGNPASDLDWPVAKIQYMDSGREKEMELSTTFVDFAVTEARFRKHFRKIPRDAWNDDMVMVSEYLDLDADEREEKVPFVWALDAKRELSRLLVSDAMIESAQDRRAFWNMLRELAEMEEAPAAEDEVQIESRIRQEVVQKIASGLMGMVSGSGALDMDAMLGTMPAAAEPGARPQLKAVETPAPAGDYMAPWIDTEECTECDECILINSNIFEYNADKKAIIKNPDGGPYRDLVKAAEKCTAEIIHPGLPRDRSEKDIEKWIKRAEKFN
;
A
#
# COMPACT_ATOMS: atom_id res chain seq x y z
N GLY A 1 17.99 -12.62 -22.67
CA GLY A 1 18.53 -13.88 -22.11
C GLY A 1 19.45 -13.74 -20.90
N GLN A 2 20.32 -12.72 -20.83
CA GLN A 2 21.37 -12.63 -19.79
C GLN A 2 20.88 -12.07 -18.45
N ALA A 3 21.53 -12.51 -17.37
CA ALA A 3 21.33 -11.98 -16.02
C ALA A 3 21.62 -10.47 -15.97
N CYS A 4 20.77 -9.74 -15.26
CA CYS A 4 20.92 -8.32 -15.03
C CYS A 4 20.54 -7.97 -13.58
N THR A 5 20.96 -6.79 -13.12
CA THR A 5 20.65 -6.32 -11.76
C THR A 5 19.15 -6.09 -11.54
N SER A 6 18.37 -5.93 -12.61
CA SER A 6 16.90 -5.86 -12.56
C SER A 6 16.21 -7.23 -12.58
N GLY A 7 16.94 -8.35 -12.64
CA GLY A 7 16.33 -9.68 -12.47
C GLY A 7 15.80 -9.89 -11.05
N PHE A 8 14.82 -10.77 -10.88
CA PHE A 8 14.31 -11.16 -9.57
C PHE A 8 15.20 -12.22 -8.92
N PHE A 9 15.16 -12.31 -7.59
CA PHE A 9 15.81 -13.40 -6.87
C PHE A 9 15.23 -14.76 -7.29
N GLY A 10 16.09 -15.76 -7.43
CA GLY A 10 15.74 -17.08 -7.95
C GLY A 10 15.41 -17.12 -9.46
N GLN A 11 15.47 -16.00 -10.18
CA GLN A 11 15.20 -16.00 -11.62
C GLN A 11 16.27 -16.78 -12.39
N VAL A 12 15.85 -17.67 -13.28
CA VAL A 12 16.77 -18.42 -14.15
C VAL A 12 17.01 -17.64 -15.44
N SER A 13 18.28 -17.41 -15.76
CA SER A 13 18.71 -16.75 -17.00
C SER A 13 20.11 -17.22 -17.41
N ASP A 14 20.62 -16.76 -18.55
CA ASP A 14 22.04 -16.96 -18.86
C ASP A 14 22.89 -16.28 -17.77
N MET A 15 23.96 -16.95 -17.33
CA MET A 15 24.81 -16.56 -16.19
C MET A 15 24.15 -16.67 -14.79
N ALA A 16 22.87 -17.04 -14.69
CA ALA A 16 22.18 -17.31 -13.43
C ALA A 16 21.38 -18.61 -13.56
N GLN A 17 22.10 -19.72 -13.68
CA GLN A 17 21.50 -21.03 -13.94
C GLN A 17 20.93 -21.67 -12.67
N PHE A 18 19.97 -22.58 -12.87
CA PHE A 18 19.46 -23.44 -11.80
C PHE A 18 20.22 -24.77 -11.80
N GLY A 19 20.95 -25.02 -10.71
CA GLY A 19 21.74 -26.22 -10.46
C GLY A 19 21.64 -26.69 -9.01
N LYS A 20 22.65 -27.45 -8.56
CA LYS A 20 22.73 -27.92 -7.17
C LYS A 20 23.14 -26.80 -6.22
N ALA A 21 24.17 -26.03 -6.59
CA ALA A 21 24.70 -24.94 -5.78
C ALA A 21 23.90 -23.63 -5.93
N ILE A 22 23.57 -23.25 -7.17
CA ILE A 22 22.90 -21.98 -7.48
C ILE A 22 21.46 -22.28 -7.91
N LYS A 23 20.49 -21.48 -7.47
CA LYS A 23 19.05 -21.65 -7.73
C LYS A 23 18.46 -20.52 -8.57
N GLY A 24 19.24 -20.01 -9.53
CA GLY A 24 18.94 -18.76 -10.24
C GLY A 24 19.72 -17.59 -9.64
N LYS A 25 19.30 -16.36 -9.95
CA LYS A 25 19.94 -15.13 -9.45
C LYS A 25 19.92 -15.08 -7.92
N GLU A 26 21.06 -14.79 -7.31
CA GLU A 26 21.24 -14.76 -5.84
C GLU A 26 21.10 -13.35 -5.26
N GLU A 27 21.31 -12.31 -6.06
CA GLU A 27 21.12 -10.94 -5.59
C GLU A 27 19.64 -10.56 -5.62
N ILE A 28 19.23 -9.71 -4.67
CA ILE A 28 17.94 -9.04 -4.74
C ILE A 28 17.86 -8.13 -5.98
N ARG A 29 16.64 -7.81 -6.40
CA ARG A 29 16.41 -6.92 -7.53
C ARG A 29 16.87 -5.50 -7.16
N LYS A 30 17.60 -4.86 -8.07
CA LYS A 30 17.95 -3.44 -7.94
C LYS A 30 16.72 -2.58 -8.27
N GLU A 31 16.13 -1.97 -7.26
CA GLU A 31 14.98 -1.09 -7.43
C GLU A 31 15.40 0.33 -7.82
N MET A 32 15.20 0.66 -9.11
CA MET A 32 15.60 1.96 -9.66
C MET A 32 14.85 3.13 -9.01
N GLY A 33 13.60 2.91 -8.59
CA GLY A 33 12.80 3.97 -7.97
C GLY A 33 13.34 4.41 -6.62
N LEU A 34 13.84 3.49 -5.79
CA LEU A 34 14.49 3.86 -4.53
C LEU A 34 15.73 4.72 -4.75
N ILE A 35 16.50 4.43 -5.80
CA ILE A 35 17.67 5.24 -6.18
C ILE A 35 17.25 6.63 -6.65
N ALA A 36 16.15 6.72 -7.43
CA ALA A 36 15.63 8.00 -7.87
C ALA A 36 15.11 8.85 -6.69
N ILE A 37 14.36 8.24 -5.76
CA ILE A 37 13.90 8.87 -4.51
C ILE A 37 15.08 9.37 -3.70
N ALA A 38 16.12 8.55 -3.51
CA ALA A 38 17.32 8.94 -2.76
C ALA A 38 18.06 10.14 -3.40
N HIS A 39 18.04 10.25 -4.74
CA HIS A 39 18.71 11.35 -5.43
C HIS A 39 17.93 12.67 -5.36
N ARG A 40 16.60 12.65 -5.21
CA ARG A 40 15.72 13.83 -5.03
C ARG A 40 15.75 14.89 -6.14
N THR A 41 16.43 14.65 -7.26
CA THR A 41 16.55 15.65 -8.33
C THR A 41 15.72 15.34 -9.57
N SER A 42 15.23 14.11 -9.68
CA SER A 42 14.65 13.59 -10.91
C SER A 42 13.22 13.14 -10.66
N TYR A 43 12.32 13.46 -11.58
CA TYR A 43 11.03 12.80 -11.65
C TYR A 43 11.24 11.34 -11.98
N TYR A 44 10.50 10.46 -11.32
CA TYR A 44 10.54 9.02 -11.57
C TYR A 44 9.14 8.47 -11.65
N MET A 45 8.91 7.54 -12.56
CA MET A 45 7.71 6.72 -12.53
C MET A 45 8.02 5.27 -12.85
N GLN A 46 7.28 4.39 -12.17
CA GLN A 46 7.25 2.96 -12.42
C GLN A 46 5.85 2.57 -12.89
N SER A 47 5.74 2.01 -14.10
CA SER A 47 4.43 1.68 -14.69
C SER A 47 4.47 0.41 -15.55
N THR A 48 3.30 -0.08 -15.95
CA THR A 48 3.15 -1.18 -16.91
C THR A 48 2.19 -0.81 -18.02
N MET A 49 2.31 -1.45 -19.18
CA MET A 49 1.40 -1.22 -20.32
C MET A 49 -0.05 -1.67 -20.03
N ALA A 50 -0.27 -2.51 -19.02
CA ALA A 50 -1.61 -2.92 -18.59
C ALA A 50 -2.36 -1.78 -17.86
N HIS A 51 -1.64 -0.76 -17.38
CA HIS A 51 -2.20 0.39 -16.68
C HIS A 51 -1.98 1.66 -17.52
N ALA A 52 -2.59 1.67 -18.71
CA ALA A 52 -2.38 2.71 -19.72
C ALA A 52 -2.67 4.14 -19.21
N ASN A 53 -3.73 4.32 -18.42
CA ASN A 53 -4.07 5.62 -17.85
C ASN A 53 -2.96 6.12 -16.90
N HIS A 54 -2.57 5.28 -15.93
CA HIS A 54 -1.45 5.60 -15.03
C HIS A 54 -0.18 5.94 -15.83
N MET A 55 0.13 5.14 -16.86
CA MET A 55 1.31 5.32 -17.70
C MET A 55 1.29 6.65 -18.49
N ILE A 56 0.19 6.96 -19.18
CA ILE A 56 0.05 8.16 -20.01
C ILE A 56 0.10 9.41 -19.15
N GLU A 57 -0.64 9.45 -18.04
CA GLU A 57 -0.59 10.56 -17.08
C GLU A 57 0.84 10.77 -16.56
N SER A 58 1.52 9.68 -16.20
CA SER A 58 2.90 9.73 -15.70
C SER A 58 3.88 10.23 -16.75
N PHE A 59 3.69 9.88 -18.02
CA PHE A 59 4.49 10.43 -19.12
C PHE A 59 4.28 11.92 -19.28
N VAL A 60 3.03 12.38 -19.26
CA VAL A 60 2.71 13.81 -19.36
C VAL A 60 3.35 14.58 -18.20
N GLN A 61 3.17 14.11 -16.95
CA GLN A 61 3.77 14.74 -15.77
C GLN A 61 5.30 14.80 -15.88
N GLY A 62 5.96 13.69 -16.23
CA GLY A 62 7.41 13.65 -16.35
C GLY A 62 7.96 14.51 -17.49
N LEU A 63 7.27 14.56 -18.64
CA LEU A 63 7.68 15.41 -19.78
C LEU A 63 7.45 16.91 -19.52
N MET A 64 6.46 17.24 -18.69
CA MET A 64 6.18 18.61 -18.26
C MET A 64 7.04 19.04 -17.06
N SER A 65 7.69 18.11 -16.38
CA SER A 65 8.61 18.40 -15.29
C SER A 65 9.81 19.21 -15.79
N ARG A 66 10.30 20.14 -14.96
CA ARG A 66 11.53 20.90 -15.23
C ARG A 66 12.79 20.12 -14.82
N ARG A 67 12.64 18.86 -14.42
CA ARG A 67 13.68 17.97 -13.90
C ARG A 67 13.95 16.85 -14.90
N PRO A 68 15.12 16.18 -14.81
CA PRO A 68 15.31 14.92 -15.51
C PRO A 68 14.20 13.93 -15.15
N ALA A 69 13.62 13.27 -16.14
CA ALA A 69 12.56 12.29 -15.94
C ALA A 69 13.05 10.88 -16.27
N VAL A 70 12.79 9.94 -15.37
CA VAL A 70 13.08 8.51 -15.54
C VAL A 70 11.77 7.74 -15.61
N PHE A 71 11.53 7.08 -16.73
CA PHE A 71 10.36 6.25 -16.95
C PHE A 71 10.79 4.77 -16.92
N ASN A 72 10.41 4.04 -15.87
CA ASN A 72 10.68 2.62 -15.70
C ASN A 72 9.42 1.81 -16.02
N ILE A 73 9.41 1.16 -17.19
CA ILE A 73 8.24 0.45 -17.69
C ILE A 73 8.47 -1.06 -17.64
N TYR A 74 7.60 -1.79 -16.95
CA TYR A 74 7.59 -3.24 -17.01
C TYR A 74 7.13 -3.72 -18.38
N THR A 75 7.99 -4.50 -19.03
CA THR A 75 7.71 -5.14 -20.30
C THR A 75 8.05 -6.62 -20.19
N PRO A 76 7.07 -7.53 -20.32
CA PRO A 76 7.34 -8.95 -20.35
C PRO A 76 8.00 -9.33 -21.68
N CYS A 77 8.93 -10.27 -21.65
CA CYS A 77 9.63 -10.75 -22.84
C CYS A 77 9.28 -12.21 -23.07
N GLN A 78 8.59 -12.51 -24.18
CA GLN A 78 7.99 -13.82 -24.43
C GLN A 78 9.01 -14.97 -24.46
N PRO A 79 10.09 -14.89 -25.26
CA PRO A 79 11.08 -15.97 -25.29
C PRO A 79 11.81 -16.14 -23.94
N GLU A 80 12.24 -15.05 -23.32
CA GLU A 80 13.04 -15.07 -22.09
C GLU A 80 12.24 -15.45 -20.85
N HIS A 81 10.99 -15.00 -20.74
CA HIS A 81 10.12 -15.33 -19.61
C HIS A 81 9.43 -16.68 -19.86
N GLY A 82 9.42 -17.15 -21.10
CA GLY A 82 8.76 -18.38 -21.55
C GLY A 82 7.25 -18.33 -21.33
N ILE A 83 6.66 -17.22 -21.78
CA ILE A 83 5.21 -16.97 -21.80
C ILE A 83 4.69 -17.00 -23.24
N GLY A 84 3.37 -17.10 -23.42
CA GLY A 84 2.75 -17.06 -24.75
C GLY A 84 2.91 -15.70 -25.45
N ASP A 85 2.85 -15.70 -26.79
CA ASP A 85 3.02 -14.51 -27.63
C ASP A 85 1.96 -13.43 -27.38
N ASP A 86 0.74 -13.84 -27.00
CA ASP A 86 -0.43 -13.02 -26.69
C ASP A 86 -0.56 -12.67 -25.19
N MET A 87 0.35 -13.15 -24.34
CA MET A 87 0.22 -13.05 -22.89
C MET A 87 0.78 -11.76 -22.29
N SER A 88 1.31 -10.84 -23.10
CA SER A 88 2.03 -9.68 -22.61
C SER A 88 1.17 -8.78 -21.72
N ALA A 89 -0.07 -8.47 -22.13
CA ALA A 89 -0.97 -7.61 -21.34
C ALA A 89 -1.38 -8.30 -20.02
N HIS A 90 -1.69 -9.60 -20.08
CA HIS A 90 -2.03 -10.39 -18.92
C HIS A 90 -0.89 -10.42 -17.90
N GLN A 91 0.34 -10.68 -18.35
CA GLN A 91 1.51 -10.73 -17.48
C GLN A 91 1.88 -9.36 -16.89
N ALA A 92 1.73 -8.29 -17.67
CA ALA A 92 1.94 -6.93 -17.18
C ALA A 92 0.89 -6.50 -16.13
N LYS A 93 -0.33 -7.06 -16.19
CA LYS A 93 -1.37 -6.85 -15.17
C LYS A 93 -1.05 -7.67 -13.91
N LEU A 94 -0.77 -8.96 -14.09
CA LEU A 94 -0.42 -9.87 -12.99
C LEU A 94 0.82 -9.40 -12.22
N ALA A 95 1.80 -8.79 -12.90
CA ALA A 95 2.97 -8.22 -12.23
C ALA A 95 2.61 -7.13 -11.21
N VAL A 96 1.57 -6.33 -11.45
CA VAL A 96 1.09 -5.31 -10.51
C VAL A 96 0.26 -5.96 -9.40
N GLU A 97 -0.68 -6.84 -9.77
CA GLU A 97 -1.58 -7.54 -8.84
C GLU A 97 -0.85 -8.47 -7.87
N SER A 98 0.35 -8.93 -8.22
CA SER A 98 1.21 -9.78 -7.37
C SER A 98 2.26 -9.01 -6.55
N ARG A 99 2.22 -7.67 -6.56
CA ARG A 99 3.29 -6.79 -6.05
C ARG A 99 4.68 -7.07 -6.64
N THR A 100 4.77 -7.82 -7.73
CA THR A 100 6.04 -8.06 -8.44
C THR A 100 6.62 -6.76 -8.98
N TYR A 101 5.75 -5.86 -9.44
CA TYR A 101 6.11 -4.58 -10.01
C TYR A 101 5.03 -3.52 -9.67
N PRO A 102 5.03 -2.99 -8.43
CA PRO A 102 4.04 -1.99 -8.02
C PRO A 102 4.19 -0.69 -8.84
N LEU A 103 3.08 -0.01 -9.06
CA LEU A 103 3.04 1.29 -9.71
C LEU A 103 3.40 2.38 -8.71
N PHE A 104 4.21 3.36 -9.09
CA PHE A 104 4.37 4.57 -8.30
C PHE A 104 5.01 5.69 -9.10
N ARG A 105 4.82 6.91 -8.62
CA ARG A 105 5.45 8.12 -9.15
C ARG A 105 6.17 8.83 -8.02
N TYR A 106 7.30 9.44 -8.34
CA TYR A 106 8.04 10.30 -7.46
C TYR A 106 8.29 11.62 -8.18
N ASP A 107 7.71 12.70 -7.68
CA ASP A 107 7.93 14.06 -8.16
C ASP A 107 8.59 14.90 -7.06
N PRO A 108 9.87 15.27 -7.19
CA PRO A 108 10.54 16.13 -6.21
C PRO A 108 9.91 17.51 -6.02
N ASP A 109 9.06 17.97 -6.95
CA ASP A 109 8.32 19.22 -6.83
C ASP A 109 6.93 19.02 -6.20
N GLY A 110 6.60 17.78 -5.81
CA GLY A 110 5.31 17.40 -5.23
C GLY A 110 5.09 17.85 -3.78
N GLY A 111 6.15 18.19 -3.04
CA GLY A 111 6.08 18.66 -1.66
C GLY A 111 7.46 18.79 -0.98
N ALA A 112 7.46 19.02 0.33
CA ALA A 112 8.66 19.12 1.16
C ALA A 112 9.13 17.75 1.69
N THR A 113 8.20 16.82 1.93
CA THR A 113 8.51 15.47 2.44
C THR A 113 8.56 14.43 1.31
N VAL A 114 9.16 13.26 1.60
CA VAL A 114 9.12 12.13 0.67
C VAL A 114 7.69 11.64 0.45
N ALA A 115 6.87 11.61 1.50
CA ALA A 115 5.46 11.23 1.43
C ALA A 115 4.68 12.12 0.46
N GLU A 116 4.85 13.44 0.52
CA GLU A 116 4.18 14.36 -0.40
C GLU A 116 4.67 14.24 -1.84
N CYS A 117 5.91 13.78 -2.04
CA CYS A 117 6.50 13.59 -3.36
C CYS A 117 6.17 12.22 -3.98
N LEU A 118 5.71 11.25 -3.19
CA LEU A 118 5.50 9.86 -3.61
C LEU A 118 4.00 9.56 -3.79
N ASP A 119 3.62 9.05 -4.95
CA ASP A 119 2.25 8.67 -5.30
C ASP A 119 2.19 7.18 -5.63
N LEU A 120 1.39 6.42 -4.88
CA LEU A 120 1.16 4.98 -5.07
C LEU A 120 -0.18 4.67 -5.75
N ASP A 121 -0.87 5.67 -6.30
CA ASP A 121 -2.17 5.50 -6.94
C ASP A 121 -2.14 4.52 -8.13
N GLY A 122 -3.25 3.82 -8.34
CA GLY A 122 -3.41 2.83 -9.40
C GLY A 122 -3.02 1.39 -9.03
N ASN A 123 -2.46 1.14 -7.85
CA ASN A 123 -2.29 -0.23 -7.35
C ASN A 123 -3.59 -0.76 -6.74
N PRO A 124 -3.98 -2.01 -7.02
CA PRO A 124 -5.15 -2.63 -6.39
C PRO A 124 -4.92 -2.89 -4.89
N ALA A 125 -5.98 -2.79 -4.11
CA ALA A 125 -6.02 -3.09 -2.66
C ALA A 125 -4.80 -2.53 -1.91
N SER A 126 -4.57 -1.22 -2.01
CA SER A 126 -3.32 -0.58 -1.57
C SER A 126 -3.03 -0.71 -0.07
N ASP A 127 -4.07 -0.98 0.72
CA ASP A 127 -4.02 -1.22 2.16
C ASP A 127 -3.57 -2.65 2.52
N LEU A 128 -3.63 -3.59 1.58
CA LEU A 128 -3.27 -5.00 1.79
C LEU A 128 -1.86 -5.31 1.30
N ASP A 129 -1.20 -6.27 1.95
CA ASP A 129 0.05 -6.87 1.45
C ASP A 129 -0.17 -7.48 0.06
N TRP A 130 -1.25 -8.26 -0.09
CA TRP A 130 -1.58 -8.99 -1.31
C TRP A 130 -3.02 -8.71 -1.75
N PRO A 131 -3.23 -8.27 -3.00
CA PRO A 131 -4.55 -8.23 -3.61
C PRO A 131 -5.20 -9.61 -3.69
N VAL A 132 -6.52 -9.67 -3.58
CA VAL A 132 -7.30 -10.91 -3.70
C VAL A 132 -7.89 -11.01 -5.10
N ALA A 133 -7.72 -12.16 -5.75
CA ALA A 133 -8.26 -12.45 -7.07
C ALA A 133 -9.21 -13.66 -7.00
N LYS A 134 -10.25 -13.62 -7.82
CA LYS A 134 -11.17 -14.74 -8.02
C LYS A 134 -10.66 -15.65 -9.12
N ILE A 135 -10.60 -16.95 -8.85
CA ILE A 135 -10.27 -17.95 -9.85
C ILE A 135 -11.43 -18.93 -10.05
N GLN A 136 -11.69 -19.27 -11.31
CA GLN A 136 -12.70 -20.25 -11.69
C GLN A 136 -12.04 -21.58 -12.07
N TYR A 137 -12.49 -22.66 -11.46
CA TYR A 137 -11.92 -23.99 -11.62
C TYR A 137 -13.01 -25.05 -11.76
N MET A 138 -12.62 -26.19 -12.31
CA MET A 138 -13.45 -27.37 -12.44
C MET A 138 -13.19 -28.31 -11.27
N ASP A 139 -14.26 -28.70 -10.59
CA ASP A 139 -14.24 -29.75 -9.57
C ASP A 139 -15.33 -30.77 -9.89
N SER A 140 -14.89 -32.01 -10.14
CA SER A 140 -15.80 -33.12 -10.41
C SER A 140 -16.81 -32.83 -11.53
N GLY A 141 -16.37 -32.09 -12.55
CA GLY A 141 -17.18 -31.69 -13.70
C GLY A 141 -18.10 -30.48 -13.48
N ARG A 142 -18.03 -29.81 -12.31
CA ARG A 142 -18.77 -28.58 -12.02
C ARG A 142 -17.81 -27.39 -11.93
N GLU A 143 -18.23 -26.26 -12.49
CA GLU A 143 -17.52 -25.00 -12.34
C GLU A 143 -17.73 -24.46 -10.92
N LYS A 144 -16.63 -24.07 -10.27
CA LYS A 144 -16.58 -23.47 -8.95
C LYS A 144 -15.67 -22.25 -9.00
N GLU A 145 -15.83 -21.37 -8.01
CA GLU A 145 -15.00 -20.18 -7.82
C GLU A 145 -14.37 -20.22 -6.44
N MET A 146 -13.16 -19.67 -6.31
CA MET A 146 -12.53 -19.38 -5.03
C MET A 146 -11.78 -18.05 -5.10
N GLU A 147 -11.57 -17.44 -3.94
CA GLU A 147 -10.76 -16.25 -3.77
C GLU A 147 -9.37 -16.64 -3.25
N LEU A 148 -8.32 -16.05 -3.84
CA LEU A 148 -6.93 -16.30 -3.49
C LEU A 148 -6.14 -15.00 -3.43
N SER A 149 -5.27 -14.86 -2.44
CA SER A 149 -4.29 -13.77 -2.41
C SER A 149 -3.26 -13.98 -3.52
N THR A 150 -3.05 -12.94 -4.33
CA THR A 150 -2.12 -12.98 -5.46
C THR A 150 -0.74 -12.53 -4.99
N THR A 151 0.15 -13.48 -4.76
CA THR A 151 1.51 -13.23 -4.30
C THR A 151 2.50 -13.21 -5.48
N PHE A 152 3.76 -12.85 -5.22
CA PHE A 152 4.85 -13.03 -6.19
C PHE A 152 4.94 -14.47 -6.73
N VAL A 153 4.60 -15.48 -5.91
CA VAL A 153 4.69 -16.88 -6.32
C VAL A 153 3.62 -17.22 -7.37
N ASP A 154 2.43 -16.63 -7.26
CA ASP A 154 1.35 -16.74 -8.25
C ASP A 154 1.73 -16.08 -9.59
N PHE A 155 2.57 -15.04 -9.57
CA PHE A 155 3.19 -14.53 -10.79
C PHE A 155 4.25 -15.49 -11.33
N ALA A 156 5.18 -15.92 -10.46
CA ALA A 156 6.33 -16.74 -10.83
C ALA A 156 5.93 -18.10 -11.45
N VAL A 157 4.84 -18.72 -10.96
CA VAL A 157 4.35 -20.00 -11.49
C VAL A 157 3.95 -19.91 -12.96
N THR A 158 3.58 -18.73 -13.45
CA THR A 158 3.13 -18.51 -14.82
C THR A 158 4.27 -18.25 -15.81
N GLU A 159 5.51 -18.09 -15.34
CA GLU A 159 6.67 -17.82 -16.18
C GLU A 159 7.69 -18.96 -16.15
N ALA A 160 8.11 -19.45 -17.33
CA ALA A 160 9.05 -20.56 -17.44
C ALA A 160 10.40 -20.31 -16.77
N ARG A 161 10.82 -19.05 -16.65
CA ARG A 161 12.07 -18.64 -15.98
C ARG A 161 12.11 -18.97 -14.48
N PHE A 162 10.98 -19.32 -13.86
CA PHE A 162 10.92 -19.81 -12.49
C PHE A 162 10.50 -21.27 -12.37
N ARG A 163 10.11 -21.92 -13.48
CA ARG A 163 9.52 -23.28 -13.51
C ARG A 163 10.27 -24.33 -12.68
N LYS A 164 11.59 -24.23 -12.58
CA LYS A 164 12.43 -25.19 -11.83
C LYS A 164 12.24 -25.15 -10.31
N HIS A 165 11.66 -24.07 -9.78
CA HIS A 165 11.29 -23.90 -8.37
C HIS A 165 10.01 -24.63 -7.97
N PHE A 166 9.24 -25.13 -8.93
CA PHE A 166 7.95 -25.75 -8.67
C PHE A 166 7.97 -27.26 -8.91
N ARG A 167 7.27 -28.02 -8.06
CA ARG A 167 7.04 -29.46 -8.26
C ARG A 167 5.57 -29.79 -8.01
N LYS A 168 4.94 -30.48 -8.96
CA LYS A 168 3.55 -30.91 -8.80
C LYS A 168 3.46 -31.97 -7.69
N ILE A 169 2.55 -31.75 -6.75
CA ILE A 169 2.27 -32.67 -5.66
C ILE A 169 1.16 -33.64 -6.10
N PRO A 170 1.42 -34.96 -6.09
CA PRO A 170 0.38 -35.97 -6.31
C PRO A 170 -0.79 -35.82 -5.33
N ARG A 171 -2.03 -36.05 -5.79
CA ARG A 171 -3.24 -35.83 -4.96
C ARG A 171 -3.29 -36.71 -3.70
N ASP A 172 -2.72 -37.90 -3.79
CA ASP A 172 -2.59 -38.85 -2.68
C ASP A 172 -1.57 -38.41 -1.60
N ALA A 173 -0.69 -37.46 -1.93
CA ALA A 173 0.26 -36.89 -0.98
C ALA A 173 -0.28 -35.63 -0.27
N TRP A 174 -1.51 -35.18 -0.57
CA TRP A 174 -2.09 -34.00 0.08
C TRP A 174 -2.40 -34.29 1.54
N ASN A 175 -2.00 -33.37 2.42
CA ASN A 175 -2.23 -33.45 3.86
C ASN A 175 -2.50 -32.05 4.44
N ASP A 176 -2.77 -31.99 5.75
CA ASP A 176 -3.13 -30.78 6.49
C ASP A 176 -1.92 -29.90 6.85
N ASP A 177 -0.70 -30.40 6.63
CA ASP A 177 0.54 -29.63 6.83
C ASP A 177 0.90 -28.78 5.61
N MET A 178 0.18 -28.97 4.50
CA MET A 178 0.31 -28.13 3.32
C MET A 178 -0.47 -26.84 3.48
N VAL A 179 0.24 -25.71 3.44
CA VAL A 179 -0.30 -24.37 3.65
C VAL A 179 -0.10 -23.53 2.40
N MET A 180 -1.07 -22.68 2.05
CA MET A 180 -0.91 -21.78 0.90
C MET A 180 0.23 -20.80 1.16
N VAL A 181 0.96 -20.41 0.12
CA VAL A 181 2.07 -19.47 0.24
C VAL A 181 1.65 -18.19 0.98
N SER A 182 0.48 -17.62 0.68
CA SER A 182 -0.01 -16.40 1.34
C SER A 182 -0.10 -16.56 2.85
N GLU A 183 -0.63 -17.68 3.33
CA GLU A 183 -0.74 -17.99 4.76
C GLU A 183 0.62 -18.33 5.37
N TYR A 184 1.45 -19.09 4.65
CA TYR A 184 2.79 -19.47 5.09
C TYR A 184 3.71 -18.27 5.33
N LEU A 185 3.52 -17.19 4.57
CA LEU A 185 4.27 -15.94 4.72
C LEU A 185 3.95 -15.19 6.02
N ASP A 186 2.80 -15.46 6.63
CA ASP A 186 2.36 -14.81 7.88
C ASP A 186 2.73 -15.61 9.12
N LEU A 187 3.06 -16.90 8.96
CA LEU A 187 3.59 -17.75 10.02
C LEU A 187 4.96 -17.27 10.49
N ASP A 188 5.24 -17.43 11.77
CA ASP A 188 6.57 -17.21 12.34
C ASP A 188 7.56 -18.35 11.97
N ALA A 189 8.80 -18.26 12.44
CA ALA A 189 9.82 -19.25 12.10
C ALA A 189 9.52 -20.64 12.68
N ASP A 190 8.95 -20.70 13.89
CA ASP A 190 8.69 -21.96 14.60
C ASP A 190 7.46 -22.66 14.00
N GLU A 191 6.43 -21.89 13.64
CA GLU A 191 5.22 -22.39 12.97
C GLU A 191 5.48 -22.95 11.56
N ARG A 192 6.58 -22.55 10.92
CA ARG A 192 6.95 -23.00 9.57
C ARG A 192 7.63 -24.37 9.53
N GLU A 193 8.25 -24.82 10.62
CA GLU A 193 9.09 -26.04 10.62
C GLU A 193 8.33 -27.29 10.15
N GLU A 194 7.05 -27.38 10.49
CA GLU A 194 6.20 -28.52 10.15
C GLU A 194 5.34 -28.28 8.90
N LYS A 195 5.44 -27.11 8.25
CA LYS A 195 4.56 -26.71 7.16
C LYS A 195 5.23 -26.79 5.80
N VAL A 196 4.42 -27.14 4.80
CA VAL A 196 4.85 -27.33 3.41
C VAL A 196 4.15 -26.29 2.55
N PRO A 197 4.84 -25.23 2.09
CA PRO A 197 4.21 -24.18 1.29
C PRO A 197 3.85 -24.69 -0.11
N PHE A 198 2.63 -24.39 -0.55
CA PHE A 198 2.17 -24.68 -1.90
C PHE A 198 1.45 -23.49 -2.54
N VAL A 199 1.43 -23.48 -3.88
CA VAL A 199 0.63 -22.57 -4.69
C VAL A 199 -0.35 -23.37 -5.55
N TRP A 200 -1.53 -22.80 -5.82
CA TRP A 200 -2.49 -23.40 -6.74
C TRP A 200 -2.06 -23.20 -8.19
N ALA A 201 -2.25 -24.23 -9.01
CA ALA A 201 -2.14 -24.13 -10.45
C ALA A 201 -3.28 -24.90 -11.11
N LEU A 202 -3.82 -24.33 -12.19
CA LEU A 202 -4.81 -24.99 -13.02
C LEU A 202 -4.12 -25.84 -14.08
N ASP A 203 -4.59 -27.07 -14.25
CA ASP A 203 -4.15 -27.92 -15.36
C ASP A 203 -4.95 -27.65 -16.65
N ALA A 204 -4.64 -28.39 -17.71
CA ALA A 204 -5.29 -28.25 -19.01
C ALA A 204 -6.82 -28.52 -18.99
N LYS A 205 -7.33 -29.16 -17.93
CA LYS A 205 -8.77 -29.42 -17.73
C LYS A 205 -9.42 -28.39 -16.78
N ARG A 206 -8.69 -27.35 -16.40
CA ARG A 206 -9.08 -26.37 -15.38
C ARG A 206 -9.28 -27.00 -13.99
N GLU A 207 -8.67 -28.15 -13.73
CA GLU A 207 -8.69 -28.75 -12.38
C GLU A 207 -7.54 -28.19 -11.52
N LEU A 208 -7.78 -28.07 -10.23
CA LEU A 208 -6.77 -27.61 -9.28
C LEU A 208 -5.67 -28.65 -9.06
N SER A 209 -4.44 -28.15 -9.00
CA SER A 209 -3.26 -28.89 -8.56
C SER A 209 -2.42 -28.06 -7.60
N ARG A 210 -1.86 -28.72 -6.57
CA ARG A 210 -0.90 -28.09 -5.65
C ARG A 210 0.50 -28.21 -6.23
N LEU A 211 1.21 -27.10 -6.28
CA LEU A 211 2.63 -27.07 -6.61
C LEU A 211 3.43 -26.74 -5.35
N LEU A 212 4.35 -27.63 -4.98
CA LEU A 212 5.37 -27.37 -3.98
C LEU A 212 6.24 -26.21 -4.45
N VAL A 213 6.56 -25.31 -3.53
CA VAL A 213 7.31 -24.08 -3.75
C VAL A 213 8.68 -24.21 -3.09
N SER A 214 9.73 -23.73 -3.75
CA SER A 214 11.09 -23.69 -3.17
C SER A 214 11.25 -22.52 -2.19
N ASP A 215 12.19 -22.64 -1.25
CA ASP A 215 12.54 -21.56 -0.32
C ASP A 215 12.87 -20.25 -1.05
N ALA A 216 13.54 -20.34 -2.20
CA ALA A 216 13.88 -19.16 -2.99
C ALA A 216 12.66 -18.37 -3.48
N MET A 217 11.52 -19.02 -3.72
CA MET A 217 10.28 -18.34 -4.09
C MET A 217 9.57 -17.74 -2.88
N ILE A 218 9.71 -18.36 -1.70
CA ILE A 218 9.24 -17.78 -0.44
C ILE A 218 10.03 -16.51 -0.13
N GLU A 219 11.36 -16.55 -0.23
CA GLU A 219 12.23 -15.38 -0.04
C GLU A 219 11.89 -14.27 -1.04
N SER A 220 11.67 -14.60 -2.32
CA SER A 220 11.24 -13.59 -3.31
C SER A 220 9.88 -12.97 -2.98
N ALA A 221 8.93 -13.73 -2.44
CA ALA A 221 7.64 -13.20 -2.02
C ALA A 221 7.77 -12.29 -0.78
N GLN A 222 8.60 -12.68 0.19
CA GLN A 222 8.92 -11.83 1.35
C GLN A 222 9.58 -10.51 0.92
N ASP A 223 10.54 -10.56 -0.01
CA ASP A 223 11.22 -9.38 -0.56
C ASP A 223 10.23 -8.44 -1.27
N ARG A 224 9.30 -8.98 -2.08
CA ARG A 224 8.27 -8.15 -2.75
C ARG A 224 7.27 -7.56 -1.76
N ARG A 225 6.86 -8.29 -0.73
CA ARG A 225 6.03 -7.74 0.36
C ARG A 225 6.75 -6.63 1.11
N ALA A 226 8.00 -6.86 1.50
CA ALA A 226 8.81 -5.87 2.20
C ALA A 226 9.00 -4.61 1.35
N PHE A 227 9.23 -4.75 0.03
CA PHE A 227 9.31 -3.62 -0.88
C PHE A 227 7.99 -2.84 -0.97
N TRP A 228 6.85 -3.53 -1.05
CA TRP A 228 5.55 -2.89 -1.05
C TRP A 228 5.29 -2.11 0.25
N ASN A 229 5.60 -2.71 1.40
CA ASN A 229 5.40 -2.07 2.70
C ASN A 229 6.35 -0.88 2.88
N MET A 230 7.59 -0.98 2.42
CA MET A 230 8.52 0.15 2.39
C MET A 230 7.97 1.32 1.54
N LEU A 231 7.40 1.05 0.36
CA LEU A 231 6.81 2.09 -0.46
C LEU A 231 5.63 2.77 0.25
N ARG A 232 4.76 1.99 0.89
CA ARG A 232 3.63 2.50 1.68
C ARG A 232 4.11 3.36 2.84
N GLU A 233 5.05 2.87 3.63
CA GLU A 233 5.64 3.61 4.74
C GLU A 233 6.24 4.94 4.26
N LEU A 234 6.97 4.94 3.13
CA LEU A 234 7.51 6.17 2.54
C LEU A 234 6.43 7.15 2.06
N ALA A 235 5.29 6.65 1.58
CA ALA A 235 4.16 7.46 1.13
C ALA A 235 3.28 7.94 2.30
N GLU A 236 3.30 7.23 3.42
CA GLU A 236 2.52 7.51 4.63
C GLU A 236 3.37 8.17 5.73
N MET A 237 4.63 8.57 5.46
CA MET A 237 5.45 9.31 6.43
C MET A 237 4.76 10.63 6.77
N GLU A 238 3.98 10.64 7.86
CA GLU A 238 3.47 11.84 8.48
C GLU A 238 4.66 12.74 8.84
N GLU A 239 4.52 14.05 8.61
CA GLU A 239 5.34 15.00 9.35
C GLU A 239 5.18 14.67 10.83
N ALA A 240 6.28 14.38 11.52
CA ALA A 240 6.25 14.33 12.98
C ALA A 240 5.46 15.56 13.45
N PRO A 241 4.40 15.39 14.27
CA PRO A 241 3.50 16.48 14.61
C PRO A 241 4.36 17.66 14.98
N ALA A 242 4.17 18.79 14.26
CA ALA A 242 4.99 19.98 14.34
C ALA A 242 5.47 20.14 15.76
N ALA A 243 6.77 19.91 15.99
CA ALA A 243 7.38 19.72 17.29
C ALA A 243 6.62 20.53 18.33
N GLU A 244 5.91 19.86 19.25
CA GLU A 244 5.09 20.51 20.28
C GLU A 244 5.82 21.77 20.72
N ASP A 245 5.23 22.95 20.43
CA ASP A 245 5.85 24.27 20.61
C ASP A 245 6.88 24.20 21.74
N GLU A 246 8.17 24.46 21.50
CA GLU A 246 9.21 24.36 22.55
C GLU A 246 8.79 25.12 23.83
N VAL A 247 7.97 26.16 23.67
CA VAL A 247 7.29 26.94 24.70
C VAL A 247 6.33 26.09 25.56
N GLN A 248 5.54 25.21 24.97
CA GLN A 248 4.64 24.28 25.67
C GLN A 248 5.41 23.20 26.42
N ILE A 249 6.45 22.61 25.82
CA ILE A 249 7.34 21.65 26.50
C ILE A 249 8.03 22.33 27.69
N GLU A 250 8.58 23.54 27.52
CA GLU A 250 9.21 24.30 28.61
C GLU A 250 8.20 24.62 29.72
N SER A 251 6.97 24.99 29.36
CA SER A 251 5.91 25.27 30.34
C SER A 251 5.50 24.04 31.15
N ARG A 252 5.42 22.88 30.50
CA ARG A 252 5.07 21.59 31.12
C ARG A 252 6.18 21.11 32.04
N ILE A 253 7.44 21.20 31.59
CA ILE A 253 8.62 20.88 32.41
C ILE A 253 8.69 21.80 33.62
N ARG A 254 8.44 23.11 33.46
CA ARG A 254 8.39 24.04 34.61
C ARG A 254 7.30 23.67 35.60
N GLN A 255 6.09 23.32 35.13
CA GLN A 255 4.99 22.92 36.02
C GLN A 255 5.31 21.63 36.78
N GLU A 256 5.90 20.63 36.13
CA GLU A 256 6.32 19.39 36.79
C GLU A 256 7.43 19.62 37.81
N VAL A 257 8.42 20.46 37.50
CA VAL A 257 9.49 20.81 38.45
C VAL A 257 8.92 21.57 39.66
N VAL A 258 8.01 22.51 39.44
CA VAL A 258 7.34 23.23 40.54
C VAL A 258 6.49 22.29 41.39
N GLN A 259 5.77 21.34 40.79
CA GLN A 259 5.00 20.34 41.55
C GLN A 259 5.91 19.39 42.35
N LYS A 260 7.05 18.97 41.79
CA LYS A 260 8.03 18.14 42.52
C LYS A 260 8.68 18.90 43.66
N ILE A 261 8.99 20.19 43.48
CA ILE A 261 9.51 21.06 44.55
C ILE A 261 8.44 21.27 45.63
N ALA A 262 7.19 21.55 45.25
CA ALA A 262 6.09 21.71 46.19
C ALA A 262 5.79 20.43 46.98
N SER A 263 5.85 19.27 46.31
CA SER A 263 5.69 17.95 46.96
C SER A 263 6.87 17.62 47.87
N GLY A 264 8.10 17.97 47.47
CA GLY A 264 9.29 17.84 48.30
C GLY A 264 9.24 18.74 49.54
N LEU A 265 8.81 19.99 49.39
CA LEU A 265 8.61 20.94 50.49
C LEU A 265 7.46 20.50 51.43
N MET A 266 6.37 19.96 50.89
CA MET A 266 5.30 19.38 51.72
C MET A 266 5.78 18.11 52.45
N GLY A 267 6.64 17.30 51.83
CA GLY A 267 7.32 16.17 52.48
C GLY A 267 8.29 16.60 53.58
N MET A 268 8.92 17.77 53.45
CA MET A 268 9.75 18.36 54.49
C MET A 268 8.94 18.92 55.67
N VAL A 269 7.73 19.43 55.42
CA VAL A 269 6.81 19.94 56.47
C VAL A 269 6.08 18.79 57.20
N SER A 270 5.90 17.62 56.57
CA SER A 270 5.24 16.46 57.17
C SER A 270 6.15 15.53 58.00
N GLY A 271 7.43 15.89 58.16
CA GLY A 271 8.25 15.33 59.24
C GLY A 271 8.78 13.91 59.03
N SER A 272 9.42 13.64 57.89
CA SER A 272 10.33 12.49 57.73
C SER A 272 11.65 12.92 57.07
N GLY A 273 12.71 13.13 57.88
CA GLY A 273 14.07 13.47 57.42
C GLY A 273 14.78 12.30 56.70
N ALA A 274 15.95 12.41 56.08
CA ALA A 274 16.95 13.49 55.93
C ALA A 274 17.76 13.19 54.64
N LEU A 275 18.02 14.14 53.75
CA LEU A 275 19.30 14.79 53.33
C LEU A 275 19.08 15.12 51.84
N ASP A 276 19.46 16.26 51.24
CA ASP A 276 20.77 16.88 51.18
C ASP A 276 20.60 18.37 50.81
N MET A 277 21.18 19.28 51.60
CA MET A 277 20.82 20.70 51.61
C MET A 277 21.71 21.58 50.70
N ASP A 278 22.62 20.98 49.94
CA ASP A 278 23.61 21.69 49.10
C ASP A 278 23.18 21.82 47.62
N ALA A 279 22.09 21.17 47.19
CA ALA A 279 21.70 21.13 45.77
C ALA A 279 20.63 22.17 45.35
N MET A 280 20.16 23.04 46.25
CA MET A 280 19.03 23.98 45.96
C MET A 280 19.38 25.48 46.07
N LEU A 281 20.66 25.87 46.13
CA LEU A 281 21.05 27.29 46.02
C LEU A 281 21.67 27.62 44.66
N GLY A 282 20.80 27.95 43.71
CA GLY A 282 21.14 28.54 42.43
C GLY A 282 20.11 28.09 41.40
N THR A 283 19.19 28.90 40.91
CA THR A 283 19.23 30.33 40.61
C THR A 283 17.78 30.78 40.47
N MET A 284 17.39 31.87 41.14
CA MET A 284 16.15 32.57 40.84
C MET A 284 16.48 33.86 40.09
N PRO A 285 15.66 34.22 39.08
CA PRO A 285 15.23 35.60 38.99
C PRO A 285 13.70 35.73 38.99
N ALA A 286 13.28 36.58 39.93
CA ALA A 286 12.31 37.68 39.82
C ALA A 286 10.96 37.46 39.11
N ALA A 287 9.91 37.66 39.92
CA ALA A 287 8.53 37.85 39.51
C ALA A 287 8.30 39.18 38.76
N ALA A 288 7.30 39.18 37.85
CA ALA A 288 6.50 40.35 37.50
C ALA A 288 5.06 39.91 37.16
N GLU A 289 4.09 40.65 37.69
CA GLU A 289 2.63 40.39 37.76
C GLU A 289 1.84 40.83 36.49
N PRO A 290 0.49 41.02 36.52
CA PRO A 290 -0.52 40.01 36.20
C PRO A 290 -1.46 40.46 35.04
N GLY A 291 -2.07 39.51 34.32
CA GLY A 291 -2.99 39.83 33.23
C GLY A 291 -4.15 38.85 33.11
N ALA A 292 -5.30 39.27 33.67
CA ALA A 292 -6.68 38.91 33.33
C ALA A 292 -7.02 37.53 32.71
N ARG A 293 -7.91 36.80 33.40
CA ARG A 293 -8.70 35.67 32.87
C ARG A 293 -9.46 36.06 31.59
N PRO A 294 -9.55 35.12 30.63
CA PRO A 294 -10.87 34.78 30.09
C PRO A 294 -11.23 33.32 30.38
N GLN A 295 -12.41 33.20 30.95
CA GLN A 295 -13.41 32.13 30.92
C GLN A 295 -13.09 30.85 30.12
N LEU A 296 -13.28 29.72 30.81
CA LEU A 296 -13.50 28.40 30.26
C LEU A 296 -14.51 28.46 29.10
N LYS A 297 -14.03 28.24 27.87
CA LYS A 297 -14.87 27.68 26.83
C LYS A 297 -14.89 26.17 27.05
N ALA A 298 -16.10 25.63 27.13
CA ALA A 298 -16.36 24.22 27.01
C ALA A 298 -15.61 23.68 25.79
N VAL A 299 -15.08 22.46 25.93
CA VAL A 299 -14.64 21.65 24.80
C VAL A 299 -15.86 21.47 23.92
N GLU A 300 -15.97 22.31 22.89
CA GLU A 300 -16.79 22.03 21.73
C GLU A 300 -16.12 20.86 21.03
N THR A 301 -16.76 19.69 21.11
CA THR A 301 -16.76 18.75 19.99
C THR A 301 -16.89 19.58 18.70
N PRO A 302 -15.98 19.47 17.72
CA PRO A 302 -16.22 20.15 16.45
C PRO A 302 -17.46 19.52 15.82
N ALA A 303 -18.58 20.26 15.87
CA ALA A 303 -19.72 20.02 15.00
C ALA A 303 -19.42 20.65 13.62
N PRO A 304 -19.97 20.10 12.54
CA PRO A 304 -19.46 20.27 11.17
C PRO A 304 -19.95 21.58 10.53
N ALA A 305 -19.21 22.07 9.52
CA ALA A 305 -19.75 22.70 8.30
C ALA A 305 -18.64 23.38 7.48
N GLY A 306 -17.93 22.60 6.67
CA GLY A 306 -17.75 22.99 5.28
C GLY A 306 -18.68 22.10 4.47
N ASP A 307 -19.87 22.59 4.15
CA ASP A 307 -20.97 21.91 3.41
C ASP A 307 -20.73 20.42 3.14
N TYR A 308 -20.97 19.54 4.11
CA TYR A 308 -20.91 18.10 3.87
C TYR A 308 -22.17 17.67 3.11
N MET A 309 -21.99 16.99 1.98
CA MET A 309 -23.05 16.41 1.19
C MET A 309 -22.70 14.94 1.03
N ALA A 310 -23.51 14.05 1.61
CA ALA A 310 -23.26 12.62 1.50
C ALA A 310 -23.30 12.22 0.02
N PRO A 311 -22.37 11.38 -0.46
CA PRO A 311 -22.43 10.88 -1.83
C PRO A 311 -23.68 10.01 -2.00
N TRP A 312 -24.25 10.00 -3.21
CA TRP A 312 -25.38 9.15 -3.56
C TRP A 312 -25.25 8.60 -4.98
N ILE A 313 -26.06 7.59 -5.29
CA ILE A 313 -26.18 7.01 -6.63
C ILE A 313 -27.65 6.98 -7.00
N ASP A 314 -27.99 7.40 -8.21
CA ASP A 314 -29.31 7.19 -8.80
C ASP A 314 -29.41 5.72 -9.26
N THR A 315 -29.47 4.81 -8.28
CA THR A 315 -29.33 3.36 -8.42
C THR A 315 -30.32 2.75 -9.44
N GLU A 316 -31.50 3.36 -9.62
CA GLU A 316 -32.52 2.93 -10.57
C GLU A 316 -32.03 2.98 -12.04
N GLU A 317 -31.10 3.89 -12.33
CA GLU A 317 -30.56 4.15 -13.67
C GLU A 317 -29.23 3.40 -13.93
N CYS A 318 -28.81 2.50 -13.02
CA CYS A 318 -27.53 1.80 -13.12
C CYS A 318 -27.52 0.73 -14.24
N THR A 319 -26.48 0.77 -15.07
CA THR A 319 -26.27 -0.07 -16.26
C THR A 319 -25.28 -1.23 -16.08
N GLU A 320 -24.79 -1.48 -14.85
CA GLU A 320 -24.00 -2.67 -14.48
C GLU A 320 -22.67 -2.82 -15.24
N CYS A 321 -21.93 -1.71 -15.45
CA CYS A 321 -20.67 -1.70 -16.18
C CYS A 321 -19.41 -2.02 -15.36
N ASP A 322 -19.55 -2.30 -14.05
CA ASP A 322 -18.49 -2.65 -13.08
C ASP A 322 -17.42 -1.58 -12.79
N GLU A 323 -17.37 -0.48 -13.54
CA GLU A 323 -16.32 0.55 -13.44
C GLU A 323 -16.14 1.12 -12.02
N CYS A 324 -17.23 1.43 -11.31
CA CYS A 324 -17.16 2.00 -9.96
C CYS A 324 -16.61 1.01 -8.92
N ILE A 325 -17.00 -0.27 -9.02
CA ILE A 325 -16.52 -1.33 -8.12
C ILE A 325 -15.05 -1.66 -8.40
N LEU A 326 -14.63 -1.61 -9.66
CA LEU A 326 -13.23 -1.77 -10.06
C LEU A 326 -12.35 -0.61 -9.58
N ILE A 327 -12.91 0.59 -9.41
CA ILE A 327 -12.20 1.73 -8.82
C ILE A 327 -12.00 1.48 -7.33
N ASN A 328 -13.06 1.21 -6.57
CA ASN A 328 -12.95 0.96 -5.14
C ASN A 328 -14.13 0.13 -4.60
N SER A 329 -13.90 -1.17 -4.41
CA SER A 329 -14.88 -2.12 -3.87
C SER A 329 -15.15 -1.97 -2.37
N ASN A 330 -14.38 -1.15 -1.65
CA ASN A 330 -14.68 -0.77 -0.27
C ASN A 330 -15.73 0.35 -0.21
N ILE A 331 -15.85 1.16 -1.27
CA ILE A 331 -16.84 2.24 -1.39
C ILE A 331 -18.13 1.73 -2.06
N PHE A 332 -17.99 0.97 -3.15
CA PHE A 332 -19.11 0.54 -4.00
C PHE A 332 -19.37 -0.96 -3.92
N GLU A 333 -20.63 -1.35 -3.92
CA GLU A 333 -21.05 -2.75 -4.09
C GLU A 333 -22.33 -2.84 -4.94
N TYR A 334 -22.66 -4.04 -5.41
CA TYR A 334 -23.96 -4.31 -6.03
C TYR A 334 -24.97 -4.80 -5.00
N ASN A 335 -26.19 -4.28 -5.08
CA ASN A 335 -27.33 -4.83 -4.35
C ASN A 335 -27.83 -6.14 -4.99
N ALA A 336 -28.90 -6.72 -4.41
CA ALA A 336 -29.49 -7.98 -4.89
C ALA A 336 -30.02 -7.91 -6.34
N ASP A 337 -30.41 -6.71 -6.81
CA ASP A 337 -30.91 -6.46 -8.15
C ASP A 337 -29.78 -6.06 -9.13
N LYS A 338 -28.52 -6.27 -8.74
CA LYS A 338 -27.30 -5.89 -9.48
C LYS A 338 -27.19 -4.41 -9.79
N LYS A 339 -27.74 -3.54 -8.94
CA LYS A 339 -27.60 -2.09 -9.06
C LYS A 339 -26.56 -1.55 -8.08
N ALA A 340 -25.70 -0.65 -8.55
CA ALA A 340 -24.61 -0.11 -7.76
C ALA A 340 -25.15 0.73 -6.59
N ILE A 341 -24.60 0.51 -5.40
CA ILE A 341 -24.89 1.25 -4.17
C ILE A 341 -23.59 1.65 -3.48
N ILE A 342 -23.66 2.69 -2.64
CA ILE A 342 -22.54 3.08 -1.78
C ILE A 342 -22.60 2.27 -0.49
N LYS A 343 -21.64 1.39 -0.31
CA LYS A 343 -21.47 0.56 0.89
C LYS A 343 -20.90 1.37 2.05
N ASN A 344 -19.82 2.10 1.78
CA ASN A 344 -19.14 2.93 2.77
C ASN A 344 -18.52 4.17 2.08
N PRO A 345 -19.07 5.38 2.29
CA PRO A 345 -18.54 6.59 1.67
C PRO A 345 -17.13 6.95 2.17
N ASP A 346 -16.76 6.46 3.36
CA ASP A 346 -15.44 6.66 3.97
C ASP A 346 -14.52 5.41 3.74
N GLY A 347 -14.88 4.52 2.80
CA GLY A 347 -14.15 3.28 2.48
C GLY A 347 -12.87 3.49 1.65
N GLY A 348 -12.55 4.73 1.32
CA GLY A 348 -11.37 5.13 0.54
C GLY A 348 -11.31 6.65 0.40
N PRO A 349 -10.30 7.17 -0.31
CA PRO A 349 -10.10 8.60 -0.48
C PRO A 349 -11.22 9.24 -1.32
N TYR A 350 -11.55 10.52 -1.05
CA TYR A 350 -12.64 11.23 -1.73
C TYR A 350 -12.50 11.24 -3.26
N ARG A 351 -11.26 11.27 -3.76
CA ARG A 351 -10.98 11.20 -5.20
C ARG A 351 -11.56 9.96 -5.89
N ASP A 352 -11.76 8.85 -5.18
CA ASP A 352 -12.31 7.61 -5.75
C ASP A 352 -13.80 7.76 -6.07
N LEU A 353 -14.56 8.50 -5.24
CA LEU A 353 -15.94 8.89 -5.53
C LEU A 353 -15.99 9.75 -6.80
N VAL A 354 -15.09 10.73 -6.92
CA VAL A 354 -15.01 11.63 -8.09
C VAL A 354 -14.63 10.87 -9.35
N LYS A 355 -13.63 9.98 -9.30
CA LYS A 355 -13.22 9.14 -10.42
C LYS A 355 -14.34 8.18 -10.84
N ALA A 356 -15.10 7.64 -9.88
CA ALA A 356 -16.24 6.78 -10.17
C ALA A 356 -17.35 7.55 -10.91
N ALA A 357 -17.65 8.78 -10.50
CA ALA A 357 -18.55 9.67 -11.22
C ALA A 357 -18.06 9.98 -12.65
N GLU A 358 -16.77 10.28 -12.82
CA GLU A 358 -16.19 10.56 -14.14
C GLU A 358 -16.18 9.37 -15.10
N LYS A 359 -16.12 8.14 -14.59
CA LYS A 359 -16.15 6.92 -15.40
C LYS A 359 -17.54 6.30 -15.54
N CYS A 360 -18.53 6.79 -14.80
CA CYS A 360 -19.88 6.26 -14.87
C CYS A 360 -20.50 6.61 -16.23
N THR A 361 -20.69 5.61 -17.09
CA THR A 361 -21.29 5.81 -18.42
C THR A 361 -22.74 6.28 -18.37
N ALA A 362 -23.44 6.03 -17.26
CA ALA A 362 -24.79 6.49 -17.01
C ALA A 362 -24.84 7.86 -16.30
N GLU A 363 -23.71 8.39 -15.82
CA GLU A 363 -23.60 9.66 -15.09
C GLU A 363 -24.47 9.72 -13.81
N ILE A 364 -24.63 8.59 -13.11
CA ILE A 364 -25.55 8.43 -11.95
C ILE A 364 -24.86 8.48 -10.58
N ILE A 365 -23.55 8.72 -10.52
CA ILE A 365 -22.78 8.72 -9.27
C ILE A 365 -22.48 10.17 -8.90
N HIS A 366 -22.90 10.56 -7.70
CA HIS A 366 -22.77 11.90 -7.16
C HIS A 366 -21.79 11.87 -5.98
N PRO A 367 -20.56 12.38 -6.13
CA PRO A 367 -19.53 12.31 -5.08
C PRO A 367 -19.86 13.09 -3.81
N GLY A 368 -20.81 14.03 -3.87
CA GLY A 368 -21.16 14.91 -2.77
C GLY A 368 -20.01 15.85 -2.41
N LEU A 369 -19.86 16.14 -1.12
CA LEU A 369 -18.78 16.96 -0.56
C LEU A 369 -18.20 16.19 0.62
N PRO A 370 -16.87 16.06 0.73
CA PRO A 370 -16.25 15.17 1.71
C PRO A 370 -16.31 15.74 3.12
N ARG A 371 -16.41 14.86 4.13
CA ARG A 371 -16.29 15.25 5.55
C ARG A 371 -14.86 15.64 5.88
N ASP A 372 -13.91 14.85 5.39
CA ASP A 372 -12.49 15.07 5.56
C ASP A 372 -11.91 15.85 4.37
N ARG A 373 -11.24 16.97 4.65
CA ARG A 373 -10.55 17.78 3.65
C ARG A 373 -9.04 17.85 3.88
N SER A 374 -8.49 16.87 4.60
CA SER A 374 -7.06 16.76 4.86
C SER A 374 -6.26 16.21 3.66
N GLU A 375 -6.93 15.54 2.70
CA GLU A 375 -6.27 14.95 1.54
C GLU A 375 -5.57 15.98 0.64
N LYS A 376 -4.42 15.58 0.07
CA LYS A 376 -3.71 16.37 -0.93
C LYS A 376 -4.59 16.66 -2.14
N ASP A 377 -4.54 17.90 -2.64
CA ASP A 377 -5.31 18.35 -3.80
C ASP A 377 -6.84 18.26 -3.63
N ILE A 378 -7.36 18.16 -2.40
CA ILE A 378 -8.80 17.99 -2.16
C ILE A 378 -9.67 19.06 -2.83
N GLU A 379 -9.23 20.32 -2.84
CA GLU A 379 -9.97 21.41 -3.48
C GLU A 379 -10.05 21.23 -5.00
N LYS A 380 -9.04 20.62 -5.64
CA LYS A 380 -9.09 20.26 -7.06
C LYS A 380 -10.09 19.14 -7.31
N TRP A 381 -10.16 18.16 -6.42
CA TRP A 381 -11.11 17.05 -6.50
C TRP A 381 -12.55 17.50 -6.25
N ILE A 382 -12.78 18.37 -5.25
CA ILE A 382 -14.08 18.99 -4.99
C ILE A 382 -14.55 19.74 -6.23
N LYS A 383 -13.69 20.57 -6.83
CA LYS A 383 -14.02 21.30 -8.05
C LYS A 383 -14.37 20.39 -9.24
N ARG A 384 -13.76 19.21 -9.35
CA ARG A 384 -14.10 18.23 -10.40
C ARG A 384 -15.44 17.55 -10.13
N ALA A 385 -15.80 17.36 -8.86
CA ALA A 385 -17.07 16.78 -8.43
C ALA A 385 -18.27 17.69 -8.68
N GLU A 386 -18.09 19.02 -8.70
CA GLU A 386 -19.17 20.02 -8.83
C GLU A 386 -20.12 19.78 -10.00
N LYS A 387 -19.65 19.22 -11.13
CA LYS A 387 -20.50 18.97 -12.30
C LYS A 387 -21.35 17.70 -12.19
N PHE A 388 -21.05 16.84 -11.21
CA PHE A 388 -21.75 15.59 -10.96
C PHE A 388 -22.68 15.68 -9.76
N ASN A 389 -22.49 16.64 -8.85
CA ASN A 389 -23.43 16.91 -7.76
C ASN A 389 -24.61 17.75 -8.24
#